data_AF-A0A392SLE5-F1
#
_entry.id   AF-A0A392SLE5-F1
#
_cell.length_a   1.000
_cell.length_b   1.000
_cell.length_c   1.000
_cell.angle_alpha   90.00
_cell.angle_beta   90.00
_cell.angle_gamma   90.00
#
_symmetry.space_group_name_H-M   'P 1'
#
loop_
_entity.id
_entity.type
_entity.pdbx_description
1 polymer ?
#
loop_
_entity_poly.entity_id
_entity_poly.type
_entity_poly.pdbx_seq_one_letter_code
_entity_poly.pdbx_strand_id
1 'polypeptide(L)'
;MISESRVIWIQIYGIPLHAWEECSFKSVAGRFGVFLDFDDATMAKKRLDVARLKLRTVRRGMIDTILHLKVLGISYDVWVVEE
;
A
#
# COMPACT_ATOMS: atom_id res chain seq x y z
N MET A 1 17.34 -9.99 -19.90
CA MET A 1 16.20 -9.10 -20.19
C MET A 1 16.01 -8.22 -18.96
N ILE A 2 16.36 -6.94 -19.02
CA ILE A 2 16.15 -6.03 -17.89
C ILE A 2 14.67 -5.71 -17.89
N SER A 3 13.90 -6.23 -16.94
CA SER A 3 12.51 -5.81 -16.77
C SER A 3 12.51 -4.35 -16.37
N GLU A 4 12.00 -3.47 -17.24
CA GLU A 4 11.79 -2.06 -16.89
C GLU A 4 10.91 -1.99 -15.64
N SER A 5 11.40 -1.28 -14.63
CA SER A 5 10.70 -1.09 -13.36
C SER A 5 10.51 0.40 -13.13
N ARG A 6 9.36 0.78 -12.60
CA ARG A 6 9.03 2.16 -12.24
C ARG A 6 8.86 2.31 -10.73
N VAL A 7 9.15 3.50 -10.25
CA VAL A 7 8.94 3.89 -8.86
C VAL A 7 7.71 4.77 -8.81
N ILE A 8 6.72 4.37 -8.02
CA ILE A 8 5.42 5.03 -7.93
C ILE A 8 5.03 5.25 -6.47
N TRP A 9 4.12 6.17 -6.26
CA TRP A 9 3.39 6.32 -5.01
C TRP A 9 2.03 5.64 -5.14
N ILE A 10 1.61 4.97 -4.07
CA ILE A 10 0.26 4.43 -3.94
C ILE A 10 -0.40 5.00 -2.69
N GLN A 11 -1.72 5.09 -2.75
CA GLN A 11 -2.58 5.42 -1.63
C GLN A 11 -3.41 4.20 -1.27
N ILE A 12 -3.50 3.89 0.02
CA ILE A 12 -4.30 2.78 0.55
C ILE A 12 -5.37 3.36 1.48
N TYR A 13 -6.62 3.04 1.17
CA TYR A 13 -7.80 3.47 1.92
C TYR A 13 -8.46 2.28 2.60
N GLY A 14 -9.21 2.55 3.68
CA GLY A 14 -10.00 1.54 4.37
C GLY A 14 -9.21 0.63 5.31
N ILE A 15 -7.95 0.95 5.60
CA ILE A 15 -7.16 0.19 6.57
C ILE A 15 -7.78 0.38 7.97
N PRO A 16 -8.12 -0.71 8.68
CA PRO A 16 -8.65 -0.57 10.03
C PRO A 16 -7.59 -0.02 10.99
N LEU A 17 -8.03 0.84 11.92
CA LEU A 17 -7.14 1.57 12.83
C LEU A 17 -6.19 0.67 13.64
N HIS A 18 -6.70 -0.47 14.11
CA HIS A 18 -5.90 -1.45 14.88
C HIS A 18 -4.86 -2.19 14.03
N ALA A 19 -4.90 -2.05 12.70
CA ALA A 19 -3.94 -2.59 11.75
C ALA A 19 -3.07 -1.49 11.11
N TRP A 20 -3.10 -0.26 11.64
CA TRP A 20 -2.29 0.86 11.15
C TRP A 20 -0.83 0.71 11.59
N GLU A 21 -0.16 -0.26 11.00
CA GLU A 21 1.19 -0.66 11.31
C GLU A 21 1.96 -1.06 10.06
N GLU A 22 3.28 -0.96 10.14
CA GLU A 22 4.20 -1.17 9.02
C GLU A 22 4.02 -2.54 8.35
N CYS A 23 3.75 -3.59 9.13
CA CYS A 23 3.50 -4.93 8.63
C CYS A 23 2.29 -5.00 7.69
N SER A 24 1.19 -4.33 8.04
CA SER A 24 -0.02 -4.28 7.20
C SER A 24 0.27 -3.55 5.89
N PHE A 25 0.95 -2.41 5.96
CA PHE A 25 1.29 -1.63 4.77
C PHE A 25 2.20 -2.41 3.82
N LYS A 26 3.25 -3.05 4.36
CA LYS A 26 4.18 -3.87 3.56
C LYS A 26 3.48 -5.08 2.96
N SER A 27 2.52 -5.69 3.66
CA SER A 27 1.71 -6.80 3.13
C SER A 27 0.91 -6.36 1.89
N VAL A 28 0.29 -5.18 1.94
CA VAL A 28 -0.44 -4.62 0.80
C VAL A 28 0.53 -4.24 -0.33
N ALA A 29 1.61 -3.53 -0.02
CA ALA A 29 2.62 -3.11 -1.01
C ALA A 29 3.23 -4.30 -1.76
N GLY A 30 3.47 -5.41 -1.05
CA GLY A 30 4.03 -6.64 -1.59
C GLY A 30 3.21 -7.27 -2.71
N ARG A 31 1.90 -6.96 -2.81
CA ARG A 31 1.06 -7.38 -3.95
C ARG A 31 1.37 -6.64 -5.25
N PHE A 32 1.96 -5.46 -5.15
CA PHE A 32 2.20 -4.58 -6.29
C PHE A 32 3.68 -4.43 -6.63
N GLY A 33 4.58 -4.65 -5.68
CA GLY A 33 6.01 -4.56 -5.91
C GLY A 33 6.83 -4.55 -4.63
N VAL A 34 8.02 -3.97 -4.73
CA VAL A 34 8.97 -3.85 -3.62
C VAL A 34 8.73 -2.51 -2.93
N PHE A 35 8.33 -2.55 -1.66
CA PHE A 35 8.22 -1.38 -0.80
C PHE A 35 9.56 -0.63 -0.73
N LEU A 36 9.51 0.70 -0.79
CA LEU A 36 10.68 1.56 -0.70
C LEU A 36 10.61 2.51 0.50
N ASP A 37 9.48 3.19 0.68
CA ASP A 37 9.37 4.24 1.71
C ASP A 37 7.92 4.55 2.07
N PHE A 38 7.74 5.25 3.19
CA PHE A 38 6.47 5.87 3.60
C PHE A 38 6.52 7.38 3.43
N ASP A 39 5.36 8.02 3.39
CA ASP A 39 5.32 9.47 3.59
C ASP A 39 5.34 9.82 5.09
N ASP A 40 5.71 11.07 5.40
CA ASP A 40 5.78 11.55 6.78
C ASP A 40 4.43 11.49 7.49
N ALA A 41 3.32 11.67 6.77
CA ALA A 41 1.98 11.66 7.36
C ALA A 41 1.58 10.27 7.86
N THR A 42 1.86 9.22 7.07
CA THR A 42 1.62 7.83 7.45
C THR A 42 2.48 7.43 8.65
N MET A 43 3.78 7.78 8.62
CA MET A 43 4.72 7.44 9.70
C MET A 43 4.40 8.16 11.01
N ALA A 44 4.13 9.46 10.94
CA ALA A 44 3.78 10.25 12.11
C ALA A 44 2.32 10.07 12.56
N LYS A 45 1.55 9.17 11.90
CA LYS A 45 0.13 8.92 12.17
C LYS A 45 -0.69 10.22 12.21
N LYS A 46 -0.32 11.20 11.37
CA LYS A 46 -1.02 12.51 11.28
C LYS A 46 -2.43 12.35 10.73
N ARG A 47 -2.62 11.32 9.90
CA ARG A 47 -3.88 10.92 9.28
C ARG A 47 -3.95 9.40 9.25
N LEU A 48 -5.17 8.88 9.43
CA LEU A 48 -5.46 7.44 9.55
C LEU A 48 -6.55 7.00 8.57
N ASP A 49 -6.88 7.86 7.61
CA ASP A 49 -7.84 7.62 6.55
C ASP A 49 -7.16 7.18 5.24
N VAL A 50 -5.88 7.54 5.05
CA VAL A 50 -5.07 7.17 3.89
C VAL A 50 -3.62 6.89 4.28
N ALA A 51 -3.12 5.73 3.90
CA ALA A 51 -1.70 5.41 4.01
C ALA A 51 -1.05 5.62 2.64
N ARG A 52 0.09 6.31 2.60
CA ARG A 52 0.81 6.61 1.36
C ARG A 52 2.18 5.96 1.37
N LEU A 53 2.44 5.14 0.35
CA LEU A 53 3.65 4.33 0.27
C LEU A 53 4.32 4.51 -1.08
N LYS A 54 5.65 4.52 -1.07
CA LYS A 54 6.48 4.46 -2.26
C LYS A 54 6.86 3.02 -2.52
N LEU A 55 6.70 2.55 -3.76
CA LEU A 55 7.10 1.22 -4.16
C LEU A 55 7.71 1.19 -5.55
N ARG A 56 8.49 0.13 -5.80
CA ARG A 56 9.02 -0.21 -7.12
C ARG A 56 8.20 -1.34 -7.71
N THR A 57 7.63 -1.14 -8.88
CA THR A 57 6.83 -2.15 -9.57
C THR A 57 7.34 -2.40 -10.98
N VAL A 58 7.20 -3.64 -11.45
CA VAL A 58 7.36 -4.03 -12.86
C VAL A 58 6.02 -4.02 -13.61
N ARG A 59 4.90 -3.73 -12.94
CA ARG A 59 3.60 -3.57 -13.59
C ARG A 59 3.64 -2.37 -14.53
N ARG A 60 3.15 -2.61 -15.75
CA ARG A 60 2.94 -1.59 -16.77
C ARG A 60 1.59 -0.86 -16.63
N GLY A 61 0.57 -1.55 -16.11
CA GLY A 61 -0.75 -0.96 -15.89
C GLY A 61 -0.84 -0.20 -14.58
N MET A 62 -1.72 0.81 -14.55
CA MET A 62 -2.05 1.59 -13.36
C MET A 62 -2.66 0.70 -12.27
N ILE A 63 -2.31 0.96 -11.02
CA ILE A 63 -2.95 0.30 -9.89
C ILE A 63 -4.22 1.07 -9.53
N ASP A 64 -5.36 0.40 -9.64
CA ASP A 64 -6.63 0.85 -9.08
C ASP A 64 -7.45 -0.42 -8.78
N THR A 65 -7.45 -0.85 -7.52
CA THR A 65 -8.03 -2.14 -7.16
C THR A 65 -8.39 -2.25 -5.68
N ILE A 66 -9.41 -3.06 -5.38
CA ILE A 66 -9.77 -3.45 -4.02
C ILE A 66 -9.05 -4.75 -3.67
N LEU A 67 -8.47 -4.80 -2.47
CA LEU A 67 -7.77 -5.94 -1.93
C LEU A 67 -8.40 -6.35 -0.60
N HIS A 68 -8.43 -7.66 -0.33
CA HIS A 68 -8.75 -8.16 0.99
C HIS A 68 -7.48 -8.19 1.86
N LEU A 69 -7.45 -7.39 2.91
CA LEU A 69 -6.44 -7.38 3.96
C LEU A 69 -6.95 -8.22 5.14
N LYS A 70 -6.25 -9.31 5.47
CA LYS A 70 -6.63 -10.17 6.59
C LYS A 70 -5.90 -9.72 7.86
N VAL A 71 -6.64 -9.26 8.85
CA VAL A 71 -6.14 -8.80 10.16
C VAL A 71 -6.86 -9.59 11.25
N LEU A 72 -6.08 -10.26 12.11
CA LEU A 72 -6.62 -11.05 13.24
C LEU A 72 -7.73 -12.05 12.83
N GLY A 73 -7.60 -12.64 11.63
CA GLY A 73 -8.59 -13.59 11.10
C GLY A 73 -9.75 -12.97 10.32
N ILE A 74 -9.97 -11.66 10.43
CA ILE A 74 -11.03 -10.91 9.74
C ILE A 74 -10.48 -10.32 8.45
N SER A 75 -11.26 -10.34 7.37
CA SER A 75 -10.88 -9.73 6.09
C SER A 75 -11.54 -8.36 5.94
N TYR A 76 -10.75 -7.37 5.54
CA TYR A 76 -11.18 -6.00 5.30
C TYR A 76 -10.92 -5.63 3.84
N ASP A 77 -11.86 -4.93 3.23
CA ASP A 77 -11.67 -4.39 1.89
C ASP A 77 -10.87 -3.09 1.98
N VAL A 78 -9.68 -3.11 1.38
CA VAL A 78 -8.81 -1.95 1.27
C VAL A 78 -8.67 -1.56 -0.19
N TRP A 79 -8.87 -0.29 -0.49
CA TRP A 79 -8.73 0.23 -1.84
C TRP A 79 -7.33 0.77 -2.04
N VAL A 80 -6.67 0.34 -3.12
CA VAL A 80 -5.32 0.76 -3.48
C VAL A 80 -5.33 1.41 -4.84
N VAL A 81 -4.82 2.64 -4.90
CA VAL A 81 -4.73 3.44 -6.12
C VAL A 81 -3.32 4.00 -6.28
N GLU A 82 -2.79 3.95 -7.49
CA GLU A 82 -1.56 4.63 -7.91
C GLU A 82 -1.85 6.12 -8.12
N GLU A 83 -0.93 6.96 -7.65
CA GLU A 83 -0.98 8.41 -7.89
C GLU A 83 -0.55 8.80 -9.30
#